data_AF-A0AAD8F3C6-F1
#
_entry.id   AF-A0AAD8F3C6-F1
#
_cell.length_a   1.000
_cell.length_b   1.000
_cell.length_c   1.000
_cell.angle_alpha   90.00
_cell.angle_beta   90.00
_cell.angle_gamma   90.00
#
_symmetry.space_group_name_H-M   'P 1'
#
loop_
_entity.id
_entity.type
_entity.pdbx_description
1 polymer ?
#
loop_
_entity_poly.entity_id
_entity_poly.type
_entity_poly.pdbx_seq_one_letter_code
_entity_poly.pdbx_strand_id
1 'polypeptide(L)'
;MLIMRCNSNKSTFSQKKCSSTFRLPLGLKYDCPSPTTWMLVADSLFVVLAVGLPVARQHRKSFPTMWSELAGLFEDFLFSQRPCPATLSVEDFQRDEAFDCQIVQLIRDDILPHAGHLPQEFMVKVMDILNKGSIHSTTSDSFVDTESSRKLREDFARTCFETLLQFSFVSDVVSEQGQLTRLAVMSLLRRCHDVITKYVEDERLSGKCPLPRARLVEMSSVLKAIATLLKSLKKAPKENVEPNVWSKVIKLYPALVECTTSPSPHVSKSLRDVLHEFCDLLAPPSPASVSNGR
;
A
#
# COMPACT_ATOMS: atom_id res chain seq x y z
N MET A 1 12.12 -5.28 -29.32
CA MET A 1 11.38 -4.01 -29.48
C MET A 1 9.98 -4.32 -30.01
N LEU A 2 9.04 -4.58 -29.11
CA LEU A 2 7.65 -4.94 -29.45
C LEU A 2 6.87 -3.64 -29.71
N ILE A 3 6.86 -3.21 -30.96
CA ILE A 3 6.06 -2.06 -31.40
C ILE A 3 4.59 -2.52 -31.43
N MET A 4 3.77 -1.99 -30.52
CA MET A 4 2.31 -2.09 -30.60
C MET A 4 1.82 -1.38 -31.87
N ARG A 5 1.83 -2.08 -33.00
CA ARG A 5 1.15 -1.62 -34.22
C ARG A 5 -0.35 -1.82 -34.02
N CYS A 6 -1.04 -0.71 -33.75
CA CYS A 6 -2.49 -0.65 -33.68
C CYS A 6 -3.06 -0.92 -35.08
N ASN A 7 -3.64 -2.09 -35.29
CA ASN A 7 -4.39 -2.45 -36.50
C ASN A 7 -5.63 -3.24 -36.03
N SER A 8 -6.82 -2.72 -36.26
CA SER A 8 -8.06 -3.08 -35.53
C SER A 8 -8.47 -4.56 -35.58
N ASN A 9 -7.96 -5.36 -36.53
CA ASN A 9 -8.19 -6.82 -36.59
C ASN A 9 -7.00 -7.67 -36.07
N LYS A 10 -5.86 -7.06 -35.72
CA LYS A 10 -4.65 -7.72 -35.17
C LYS A 10 -4.42 -7.43 -33.67
N SER A 11 -5.20 -6.54 -33.07
CA SER A 11 -5.07 -6.11 -31.67
C SER A 11 -5.36 -7.24 -30.69
N THR A 12 -6.43 -8.02 -30.88
CA THR A 12 -6.82 -9.14 -30.02
C THR A 12 -5.84 -10.31 -30.06
N PHE A 13 -5.28 -10.63 -31.24
CA PHE A 13 -4.26 -11.68 -31.39
C PHE A 13 -2.91 -11.28 -30.78
N SER A 14 -2.51 -10.01 -30.94
CA SER A 14 -1.27 -9.49 -30.35
C SER A 14 -1.38 -9.34 -28.83
N GLN A 15 -2.56 -8.98 -28.30
CA GLN A 15 -2.81 -8.90 -26.85
C GLN A 15 -2.69 -10.26 -26.16
N LYS A 16 -3.37 -11.30 -26.66
CA LYS A 16 -3.28 -12.65 -26.07
C LYS A 16 -1.84 -13.18 -26.03
N LYS A 17 -1.07 -12.92 -27.09
CA LYS A 17 0.33 -13.36 -27.18
C LYS A 17 1.26 -12.53 -26.28
N CYS A 18 1.02 -11.24 -26.14
CA CYS A 18 1.73 -10.38 -25.20
C CYS A 18 1.46 -10.83 -23.75
N SER A 19 0.19 -11.02 -23.41
CA SER A 19 -0.26 -11.49 -22.09
C SER A 19 0.36 -12.83 -21.70
N SER A 20 0.35 -13.84 -22.58
CA SER A 20 0.98 -15.12 -22.26
C SER A 20 2.51 -15.03 -22.16
N THR A 21 3.14 -14.11 -22.90
CA THR A 21 4.60 -13.92 -22.90
C THR A 21 5.09 -13.25 -21.62
N PHE A 22 4.33 -12.30 -21.07
CA PHE A 22 4.68 -11.63 -19.81
C PHE A 22 4.21 -12.42 -18.58
N ARG A 23 2.98 -12.96 -18.61
CA ARG A 23 2.33 -13.56 -17.44
C ARG A 23 3.00 -14.85 -16.97
N LEU A 24 3.46 -15.70 -17.89
CA LEU A 24 4.11 -16.97 -17.54
C LEU A 24 5.43 -16.76 -16.75
N PRO A 25 6.44 -16.05 -17.26
CA PRO A 25 7.69 -15.84 -16.51
C PRO A 25 7.48 -15.03 -15.22
N LEU A 26 6.60 -14.02 -15.22
CA LEU A 26 6.32 -13.23 -14.03
C LEU A 26 5.60 -14.03 -12.93
N GLY A 27 4.68 -14.92 -13.30
CA GLY A 27 4.02 -15.81 -12.36
C GLY A 27 4.93 -16.93 -11.83
N LEU A 28 5.92 -17.36 -12.63
CA LEU A 28 6.90 -18.38 -12.23
C LEU A 28 7.97 -17.83 -11.28
N LYS A 29 8.32 -16.53 -11.36
CA LYS A 29 9.32 -15.80 -10.55
C LYS A 29 10.54 -16.68 -10.20
N TYR A 30 10.52 -17.34 -9.05
CA TYR A 30 11.61 -18.17 -8.53
C TYR A 30 11.84 -19.51 -9.25
N ASP A 31 10.87 -20.02 -9.99
CA ASP A 31 10.98 -21.29 -10.73
C ASP A 31 11.28 -21.10 -12.22
N CYS A 32 11.64 -19.86 -12.63
CA CYS A 32 12.13 -19.66 -13.98
C CYS A 32 13.44 -20.46 -14.19
N PRO A 33 13.60 -21.15 -15.33
CA PRO A 33 14.84 -21.89 -15.64
C PRO A 33 16.12 -21.04 -15.58
N SER A 34 15.98 -19.73 -15.76
CA SER A 34 17.01 -18.75 -15.47
C SER A 34 16.46 -17.70 -14.49
N PRO A 35 17.19 -17.39 -13.40
CA PRO A 35 16.72 -16.46 -12.37
C PRO A 35 16.58 -15.01 -12.87
N THR A 36 17.23 -14.65 -13.97
CA THR A 36 17.16 -13.29 -14.55
C THR A 36 16.03 -13.10 -15.54
N THR A 37 15.39 -14.18 -16.00
CA THR A 37 14.37 -14.11 -17.06
C THR A 37 13.15 -13.31 -16.61
N TRP A 38 12.63 -13.56 -15.41
CA TRP A 38 11.47 -12.82 -14.90
C TRP A 38 11.80 -11.35 -14.62
N MET A 39 13.04 -11.04 -14.19
CA MET A 39 13.51 -9.66 -13.97
C MET A 39 13.53 -8.87 -15.28
N LEU A 40 14.12 -9.44 -16.34
CA LEU A 40 14.16 -8.81 -17.66
C LEU A 40 12.76 -8.61 -18.25
N VAL A 41 11.85 -9.55 -17.97
CA VAL A 41 10.44 -9.43 -18.39
C VAL A 41 9.71 -8.36 -17.58
N ALA A 42 10.00 -8.22 -16.28
CA ALA A 42 9.46 -7.14 -15.44
C ALA A 42 9.94 -5.76 -15.93
N ASP A 43 11.24 -5.59 -16.18
CA ASP A 43 11.79 -4.36 -16.75
C ASP A 43 11.14 -4.01 -18.10
N SER A 44 11.01 -5.01 -18.97
CA SER A 44 10.35 -4.85 -20.27
C SER A 44 8.87 -4.46 -20.11
N LEU A 45 8.18 -5.01 -19.11
CA LEU A 45 6.81 -4.67 -18.80
C LEU A 45 6.69 -3.20 -18.39
N PHE A 46 7.55 -2.69 -17.50
CA PHE A 46 7.52 -1.28 -17.10
C PHE A 46 7.70 -0.33 -18.28
N VAL A 47 8.66 -0.62 -19.17
CA VAL A 47 8.86 0.16 -20.39
C VAL A 47 7.63 0.13 -21.30
N VAL A 48 7.02 -1.04 -21.47
CA VAL A 48 5.81 -1.19 -22.28
C VAL A 48 4.62 -0.47 -21.65
N LEU A 49 4.44 -0.53 -20.33
CA LEU A 49 3.34 0.13 -19.62
C LEU A 49 3.49 1.65 -19.62
N ALA A 50 4.71 2.18 -19.47
CA ALA A 50 4.98 3.61 -19.52
C ALA A 50 4.47 4.25 -20.83
N VAL A 51 4.61 3.55 -21.96
CA VAL A 51 4.10 4.01 -23.27
C VAL A 51 2.67 3.54 -23.53
N GLY A 52 2.33 2.32 -23.10
CA GLY A 52 1.07 1.66 -23.41
C GLY A 52 -0.13 2.16 -22.61
N LEU A 53 0.05 2.50 -21.32
CA LEU A 53 -1.04 2.99 -20.47
C LEU A 53 -1.64 4.31 -20.96
N PRO A 54 -0.85 5.34 -21.33
CA PRO A 54 -1.40 6.56 -21.94
C PRO A 54 -2.25 6.29 -23.19
N VAL A 55 -1.77 5.44 -24.10
CA VAL A 55 -2.46 5.11 -25.36
C VAL A 55 -3.73 4.29 -25.10
N ALA A 56 -3.65 3.30 -24.20
CA ALA A 56 -4.78 2.45 -23.85
C ALA A 56 -5.91 3.25 -23.18
N ARG A 57 -5.58 4.27 -22.38
CA ARG A 57 -6.55 5.20 -21.78
C ARG A 57 -7.34 5.98 -22.84
N GLN A 58 -6.66 6.47 -23.88
CA GLN A 58 -7.29 7.22 -24.98
C GLN A 58 -8.20 6.34 -25.85
N HIS A 59 -7.91 5.04 -25.94
CA HIS A 59 -8.65 4.08 -26.78
C HIS A 59 -9.30 2.95 -25.97
N ARG A 60 -9.97 3.27 -24.85
CA ARG A 60 -10.55 2.29 -23.92
C ARG A 60 -11.43 1.21 -24.58
N LYS A 61 -12.28 1.59 -25.54
CA LYS A 61 -13.19 0.66 -26.24
C LYS A 61 -12.46 -0.37 -27.12
N SER A 62 -11.22 -0.08 -27.51
CA SER A 62 -10.42 -0.94 -28.38
C SER A 62 -9.69 -2.06 -27.63
N PHE A 63 -9.63 -2.00 -26.29
CA PHE A 63 -8.85 -2.91 -25.46
C PHE A 63 -9.61 -3.43 -24.22
N PRO A 64 -10.81 -4.03 -24.37
CA PRO A 64 -11.64 -4.42 -23.23
C PRO A 64 -11.01 -5.52 -22.36
N THR A 65 -10.28 -6.47 -22.96
CA THR A 65 -9.64 -7.60 -22.23
C THR A 65 -8.28 -7.25 -21.64
N MET A 66 -7.67 -6.13 -22.05
CA MET A 66 -6.34 -5.73 -21.57
C MET A 66 -6.32 -5.48 -20.07
N TRP A 67 -7.33 -4.78 -19.56
CA TRP A 67 -7.35 -4.35 -18.16
C TRP A 67 -7.51 -5.54 -17.22
N SER A 68 -8.36 -6.51 -17.55
CA SER A 68 -8.52 -7.72 -16.76
C SER A 68 -7.26 -8.60 -16.77
N GLU A 69 -6.58 -8.69 -17.92
CA GLU A 69 -5.29 -9.38 -18.04
C GLU A 69 -4.16 -8.67 -17.29
N LEU A 70 -4.12 -7.33 -17.33
CA LEU A 70 -3.13 -6.52 -16.61
C LEU A 70 -3.30 -6.65 -15.10
N ALA A 71 -4.54 -6.61 -14.59
CA ALA A 71 -4.79 -6.83 -13.17
C ALA A 71 -4.38 -8.25 -12.75
N GLY A 72 -4.71 -9.27 -13.56
CA GLY A 72 -4.28 -10.63 -13.29
C GLY A 72 -2.76 -10.78 -13.30
N LEU A 73 -2.06 -10.08 -14.20
CA LEU A 73 -0.60 -10.05 -14.24
C LEU A 73 -0.02 -9.45 -12.97
N PHE A 74 -0.54 -8.29 -12.51
CA PHE A 74 -0.08 -7.69 -11.25
C PHE A 74 -0.31 -8.62 -10.07
N GLU A 75 -1.48 -9.25 -10.00
CA GLU A 75 -1.80 -10.17 -8.91
C GLU A 75 -0.88 -11.40 -8.92
N ASP A 76 -0.68 -12.03 -10.09
CA ASP A 76 0.17 -13.22 -10.23
C ASP A 76 1.65 -12.90 -9.93
N PHE A 77 2.11 -11.69 -10.26
CA PHE A 77 3.47 -11.24 -9.96
C PHE A 77 3.66 -10.91 -8.47
N LEU A 78 2.77 -10.10 -7.90
CA LEU A 78 2.88 -9.63 -6.52
C LEU A 78 2.53 -10.73 -5.49
N PHE A 79 1.67 -11.69 -5.85
CA PHE A 79 1.24 -12.78 -4.98
C PHE A 79 1.49 -14.13 -5.64
N SER A 80 2.66 -14.30 -6.25
CA SER A 80 3.05 -15.58 -6.83
C SER A 80 2.84 -16.71 -5.83
N GLN A 81 2.21 -17.79 -6.29
CA GLN A 81 1.93 -18.98 -5.46
C GLN A 81 3.21 -19.73 -5.08
N ARG A 82 4.37 -19.31 -5.60
CA ARG A 82 5.66 -19.99 -5.40
C ARG A 82 6.46 -19.28 -4.31
N PRO A 83 6.84 -19.97 -3.23
CA PRO A 83 7.55 -19.36 -2.11
C PRO A 83 8.96 -18.92 -2.53
N CYS A 84 9.44 -17.85 -1.91
CA CYS A 84 10.83 -17.43 -2.03
C CYS A 84 11.78 -18.57 -1.63
N PRO A 85 12.83 -18.88 -2.43
CA PRO A 85 13.84 -19.85 -2.06
C PRO A 85 14.53 -19.45 -0.76
N ALA A 86 14.67 -20.39 0.18
CA ALA A 86 15.40 -20.16 1.43
C ALA A 86 16.89 -19.81 1.22
N THR A 87 17.43 -20.20 0.07
CA THR A 87 18.82 -19.96 -0.36
C THR A 87 19.07 -18.57 -0.94
N LEU A 88 18.04 -17.74 -1.12
CA LEU A 88 18.18 -16.41 -1.71
C LEU A 88 19.00 -15.49 -0.78
N SER A 89 19.91 -14.70 -1.36
CA SER A 89 20.69 -13.72 -0.59
C SER A 89 19.81 -12.58 -0.06
N VAL A 90 20.29 -11.80 0.91
CA VAL A 90 19.55 -10.62 1.40
C VAL A 90 19.43 -9.59 0.29
N GLU A 91 20.50 -9.40 -0.47
CA GLU A 91 20.62 -8.44 -1.55
C GLU A 91 19.68 -8.77 -2.72
N ASP A 92 19.59 -10.05 -3.09
CA ASP A 92 18.67 -10.51 -4.13
C ASP A 92 17.22 -10.37 -3.67
N PHE A 93 16.94 -10.69 -2.41
CA PHE A 93 15.60 -10.51 -1.85
C PHE A 93 15.15 -9.04 -1.89
N GLN A 94 16.02 -8.11 -1.46
CA GLN A 94 15.73 -6.67 -1.50
C GLN A 94 15.53 -6.17 -2.93
N ARG A 95 16.31 -6.69 -3.87
CA ARG A 95 16.14 -6.40 -5.30
C ARG A 95 14.78 -6.90 -5.80
N ASP A 96 14.37 -8.10 -5.41
CA ASP A 96 13.09 -8.67 -5.81
C ASP A 96 11.90 -7.90 -5.21
N GLU A 97 12.04 -7.45 -3.96
CA GLU A 97 11.08 -6.57 -3.30
C GLU A 97 11.01 -5.18 -3.97
N ALA A 98 12.13 -4.66 -4.48
CA ALA A 98 12.14 -3.39 -5.21
C ALA A 98 11.27 -3.46 -6.48
N PHE A 99 11.25 -4.59 -7.19
CA PHE A 99 10.33 -4.81 -8.32
C PHE A 99 8.86 -4.80 -7.88
N ASP A 100 8.55 -5.42 -6.74
CA ASP A 100 7.19 -5.41 -6.17
C ASP A 100 6.76 -3.96 -5.85
N CYS A 101 7.65 -3.17 -5.24
CA CYS A 101 7.44 -1.75 -4.96
C CYS A 101 7.23 -0.92 -6.23
N GLN A 102 7.97 -1.19 -7.31
CA GLN A 102 7.82 -0.47 -8.58
C GLN A 102 6.44 -0.67 -9.21
N ILE A 103 5.83 -1.86 -9.09
CA ILE A 103 4.44 -2.08 -9.55
C ILE A 103 3.47 -1.22 -8.73
N VAL A 104 3.65 -1.14 -7.42
CA VAL A 104 2.80 -0.30 -6.56
C VAL A 104 2.97 1.18 -6.89
N GLN A 105 4.20 1.62 -7.17
CA GLN A 105 4.48 3.00 -7.62
C GLN A 105 3.83 3.29 -8.98
N LEU A 106 3.88 2.36 -9.93
CA LEU A 106 3.18 2.49 -11.22
C LEU A 106 1.66 2.57 -11.01
N ILE A 107 1.09 1.79 -10.07
CA ILE A 107 -0.32 1.92 -9.71
C ILE A 107 -0.60 3.33 -9.17
N ARG A 108 0.22 3.81 -8.24
CA ARG A 108 0.08 5.13 -7.61
C ARG A 108 0.19 6.29 -8.60
N ASP A 109 1.15 6.23 -9.52
CA ASP A 109 1.55 7.37 -10.33
C ASP A 109 0.87 7.39 -11.71
N ASP A 110 0.59 6.21 -12.31
CA ASP A 110 0.07 6.11 -13.68
C ASP A 110 -1.37 5.57 -13.79
N ILE A 111 -1.87 4.87 -12.76
CA ILE A 111 -3.19 4.23 -12.78
C ILE A 111 -4.20 5.03 -11.96
N LEU A 112 -3.92 5.21 -10.66
CA LEU A 112 -4.85 5.84 -9.72
C LEU A 112 -5.24 7.28 -10.08
N PRO A 113 -4.34 8.17 -10.57
CA PRO A 113 -4.71 9.53 -10.96
C PRO A 113 -5.70 9.58 -12.13
N HIS A 114 -5.85 8.47 -12.86
CA HIS A 114 -6.71 8.34 -14.02
C HIS A 114 -7.91 7.40 -13.80
N ALA A 115 -8.20 7.04 -12.55
CA ALA A 115 -9.24 6.08 -12.17
C ALA A 115 -10.59 6.32 -12.87
N GLY A 116 -11.02 7.58 -13.01
CA GLY A 116 -12.29 7.94 -13.68
C GLY A 116 -12.38 7.54 -15.16
N HIS A 117 -11.25 7.34 -15.84
CA HIS A 117 -11.20 6.92 -17.24
C HIS A 117 -11.05 5.39 -17.39
N LEU A 118 -10.82 4.66 -16.31
CA LEU A 118 -10.55 3.22 -16.32
C LEU A 118 -11.80 2.37 -16.06
N PRO A 119 -11.82 1.08 -16.44
CA PRO A 119 -12.89 0.17 -16.07
C PRO A 119 -13.04 -0.01 -14.55
N GLN A 120 -14.27 0.07 -14.04
CA GLN A 120 -14.54 -0.11 -12.61
C GLN A 120 -14.09 -1.48 -12.10
N GLU A 121 -14.33 -2.55 -12.86
CA GLU A 121 -13.86 -3.91 -12.51
C GLU A 121 -12.34 -3.98 -12.35
N PHE A 122 -11.59 -3.25 -13.18
CA PHE A 122 -10.14 -3.16 -13.06
C PHE A 122 -9.73 -2.45 -11.77
N MET A 123 -10.39 -1.32 -11.47
CA MET A 123 -10.12 -0.56 -10.25
C MET A 123 -10.43 -1.35 -8.98
N VAL A 124 -11.50 -2.15 -8.97
CA VAL A 124 -11.83 -3.06 -7.86
C VAL A 124 -10.69 -4.04 -7.62
N LYS A 125 -10.14 -4.67 -8.68
CA LYS A 125 -8.99 -5.57 -8.56
C LYS A 125 -7.73 -4.87 -8.08
N VAL A 126 -7.46 -3.65 -8.56
CA VAL A 126 -6.31 -2.85 -8.09
C VAL A 126 -6.42 -2.56 -6.59
N MET A 127 -7.62 -2.21 -6.11
CA MET A 127 -7.84 -2.00 -4.67
C MET A 127 -7.68 -3.29 -3.86
N ASP A 128 -8.15 -4.43 -4.37
CA ASP A 128 -7.97 -5.73 -3.73
C ASP A 128 -6.47 -6.10 -3.63
N ILE A 129 -5.71 -5.89 -4.70
CA ILE A 129 -4.25 -6.08 -4.73
C ILE A 129 -3.56 -5.23 -3.66
N LEU A 130 -3.88 -3.93 -3.58
CA LEU A 130 -3.28 -3.03 -2.61
C LEU A 130 -3.68 -3.39 -1.17
N ASN A 131 -4.95 -3.74 -0.94
CA ASN A 131 -5.45 -4.18 0.37
C ASN A 131 -4.75 -5.46 0.82
N LYS A 132 -4.69 -6.47 -0.04
CA LYS A 132 -3.99 -7.73 0.18
C LYS A 132 -2.51 -7.48 0.50
N GLY A 133 -1.84 -6.62 -0.27
CA GLY A 133 -0.45 -6.22 -0.04
C GLY A 133 -0.24 -5.50 1.30
N SER A 134 -1.17 -4.65 1.72
CA SER A 134 -1.07 -3.91 2.98
C SER A 134 -1.20 -4.80 4.23
N ILE A 135 -2.08 -5.82 4.18
CA ILE A 135 -2.33 -6.74 5.31
C ILE A 135 -1.10 -7.59 5.62
N HIS A 136 -0.28 -7.92 4.61
CA HIS A 136 0.97 -8.67 4.79
C HIS A 136 2.01 -7.98 5.69
N SER A 137 1.84 -6.69 6.04
CA SER A 137 2.65 -6.03 7.09
C SER A 137 2.11 -6.17 8.52
N THR A 138 0.84 -6.52 8.70
CA THR A 138 0.12 -6.34 9.98
C THR A 138 -0.27 -7.62 10.70
N THR A 139 -0.16 -8.78 10.06
CA THR A 139 -0.43 -10.09 10.69
C THR A 139 0.83 -10.95 10.81
N SER A 140 1.42 -10.86 12.02
CA SER A 140 2.05 -11.91 12.82
C SER A 140 3.42 -12.52 12.43
N ASP A 141 4.32 -12.39 13.43
CA ASP A 141 5.18 -13.40 14.10
C ASP A 141 6.24 -14.20 13.33
N SER A 142 7.51 -13.89 13.59
CA SER A 142 8.40 -14.71 14.46
C SER A 142 9.82 -14.14 14.46
N PHE A 143 10.34 -13.82 15.65
CA PHE A 143 11.70 -13.30 15.82
C PHE A 143 12.67 -14.44 16.19
N VAL A 144 13.16 -15.14 15.17
CA VAL A 144 14.53 -15.65 15.04
C VAL A 144 14.63 -16.17 13.61
N ASP A 145 14.88 -15.27 12.66
CA ASP A 145 15.64 -15.56 11.44
C ASP A 145 15.59 -14.34 10.52
N THR A 146 16.73 -13.96 9.96
CA THR A 146 16.80 -13.05 8.79
C THR A 146 15.88 -13.54 7.65
N GLU A 147 15.51 -14.82 7.67
CA GLU A 147 14.54 -15.50 6.82
C GLU A 147 13.07 -15.08 7.05
N SER A 148 12.68 -14.60 8.25
CA SER A 148 11.31 -14.12 8.51
C SER A 148 11.08 -12.70 7.99
N SER A 149 12.10 -11.83 8.03
CA SER A 149 12.09 -10.52 7.35
C SER A 149 11.93 -10.66 5.83
N ARG A 150 12.63 -11.63 5.22
CA ARG A 150 12.45 -11.98 3.79
C ARG A 150 11.05 -12.50 3.47
N LYS A 151 10.30 -13.04 4.43
CA LYS A 151 8.92 -13.48 4.17
C LYS A 151 7.92 -12.33 4.15
N LEU A 152 8.26 -11.19 4.76
CA LEU A 152 7.29 -10.15 5.09
C LEU A 152 7.25 -8.97 4.13
N ARG A 153 8.22 -8.82 3.20
CA ARG A 153 8.28 -7.76 2.18
C ARG A 153 7.80 -6.40 2.75
N GLU A 154 8.48 -5.94 3.79
CA GLU A 154 8.05 -4.80 4.61
C GLU A 154 7.93 -3.49 3.82
N ASP A 155 8.82 -3.24 2.86
CA ASP A 155 8.80 -2.04 2.03
C ASP A 155 7.66 -2.11 1.01
N PHE A 156 7.41 -3.29 0.43
CA PHE A 156 6.25 -3.50 -0.44
C PHE A 156 4.94 -3.26 0.31
N ALA A 157 4.77 -3.87 1.48
CA ALA A 157 3.55 -3.74 2.26
C ALA A 157 3.33 -2.30 2.75
N ARG A 158 4.41 -1.60 3.12
CA ARG A 158 4.38 -0.15 3.41
C ARG A 158 3.95 0.67 2.20
N THR A 159 4.50 0.39 1.02
CA THR A 159 4.17 1.12 -0.22
C THR A 159 2.71 0.90 -0.63
N CYS A 160 2.20 -0.33 -0.50
CA CYS A 160 0.78 -0.65 -0.70
C CYS A 160 -0.12 0.16 0.23
N PHE A 161 0.23 0.20 1.51
CA PHE A 161 -0.52 0.93 2.51
C PHE A 161 -0.54 2.44 2.26
N GLU A 162 0.62 3.05 1.97
CA GLU A 162 0.72 4.47 1.62
C GLU A 162 -0.13 4.82 0.39
N THR A 163 -0.11 3.96 -0.62
CA THR A 163 -0.86 4.16 -1.87
C THR A 163 -2.38 4.10 -1.64
N LEU A 164 -2.86 3.16 -0.82
CA LEU A 164 -4.29 3.10 -0.42
C LEU A 164 -4.74 4.39 0.25
N LEU A 165 -3.93 4.90 1.18
CA LEU A 165 -4.26 6.12 1.91
C LEU A 165 -4.30 7.34 1.00
N GLN A 166 -3.28 7.53 0.16
CA GLN A 166 -3.23 8.66 -0.76
C GLN A 166 -4.46 8.70 -1.66
N PHE A 167 -4.88 7.55 -2.20
CA PHE A 167 -6.08 7.51 -3.04
C PHE A 167 -7.37 7.71 -2.25
N SER A 168 -7.45 7.16 -1.03
CA SER A 168 -8.61 7.33 -0.14
C SER A 168 -8.92 8.79 0.17
N PHE A 169 -7.91 9.67 0.16
CA PHE A 169 -8.08 11.09 0.49
C PHE A 169 -8.07 12.03 -0.74
N VAL A 170 -7.75 11.52 -1.92
CA VAL A 170 -7.74 12.32 -3.17
C VAL A 170 -9.01 12.10 -3.99
N SER A 171 -9.68 10.95 -3.86
CA SER A 171 -10.86 10.62 -4.66
C SER A 171 -12.14 11.26 -4.12
N ASP A 172 -12.39 12.53 -4.48
CA ASP A 172 -13.61 13.28 -4.13
C ASP A 172 -14.80 13.03 -5.08
N VAL A 173 -14.83 11.89 -5.77
CA VAL A 173 -15.87 11.58 -6.77
C VAL A 173 -16.59 10.30 -6.40
N VAL A 174 -17.69 10.48 -5.66
CA VAL A 174 -18.96 9.70 -5.68
C VAL A 174 -18.91 8.38 -6.44
N SER A 175 -18.11 7.42 -5.96
CA SER A 175 -18.03 6.08 -6.52
C SER A 175 -17.98 5.13 -5.33
N GLU A 176 -18.74 4.04 -5.38
CA GLU A 176 -18.83 3.04 -4.29
C GLU A 176 -17.45 2.51 -3.83
N GLN A 177 -16.43 2.67 -4.68
CA GLN A 177 -15.03 2.33 -4.42
C GLN A 177 -14.34 3.27 -3.40
N GLY A 178 -14.72 4.56 -3.35
CA GLY A 178 -14.26 5.49 -2.30
C GLY A 178 -14.82 5.09 -0.92
N GLN A 179 -16.04 4.55 -0.89
CA GLN A 179 -16.66 4.03 0.33
C GLN A 179 -15.97 2.76 0.84
N LEU A 180 -15.60 1.83 -0.05
CA LEU A 180 -14.89 0.61 0.33
C LEU A 180 -13.51 0.92 0.95
N THR A 181 -12.79 1.86 0.34
CA THR A 181 -11.47 2.30 0.82
C THR A 181 -11.58 3.05 2.15
N ARG A 182 -12.60 3.91 2.29
CA ARG A 182 -12.95 4.56 3.56
C ARG A 182 -13.24 3.55 4.67
N LEU A 183 -14.00 2.49 4.39
CA LEU A 183 -14.28 1.42 5.36
C LEU A 183 -12.99 0.69 5.77
N ALA A 184 -12.06 0.48 4.83
CA ALA A 184 -10.75 -0.10 5.13
C ALA A 184 -9.91 0.81 6.06
N VAL A 185 -9.86 2.11 5.78
CA VAL A 185 -9.17 3.10 6.65
C VAL A 185 -9.79 3.13 8.05
N MET A 186 -11.13 3.12 8.13
CA MET A 186 -11.85 3.11 9.41
C MET A 186 -11.64 1.80 10.19
N SER A 187 -11.57 0.66 9.50
CA SER A 187 -11.24 -0.64 10.09
C SER A 187 -9.80 -0.65 10.61
N LEU A 188 -8.87 -0.11 9.85
CA LEU A 188 -7.47 0.00 10.26
C LEU A 188 -7.30 0.93 11.46
N LEU A 189 -7.92 2.10 11.45
CA LEU A 189 -7.89 3.03 12.59
C LEU A 189 -8.44 2.38 13.85
N ARG A 190 -9.51 1.58 13.73
CA ARG A 190 -10.05 0.79 14.84
C ARG A 190 -9.05 -0.26 15.33
N ARG A 191 -8.46 -1.05 14.43
CA ARG A 191 -7.43 -2.04 14.77
C ARG A 191 -6.23 -1.40 15.46
N CYS A 192 -5.76 -0.25 14.95
CA CYS A 192 -4.66 0.51 15.55
C CYS A 192 -4.99 0.95 16.97
N HIS A 193 -6.20 1.50 17.17
CA HIS A 193 -6.70 1.86 18.50
C HIS A 193 -6.71 0.65 19.44
N ASP A 194 -7.27 -0.48 19.01
CA ASP A 194 -7.39 -1.68 19.85
C ASP A 194 -6.02 -2.25 20.26
N VAL A 195 -5.03 -2.23 19.35
CA VAL A 195 -3.66 -2.67 19.65
C VAL A 195 -3.00 -1.73 20.66
N ILE A 196 -3.15 -0.40 20.50
CA ILE A 196 -2.59 0.58 21.44
C ILE A 196 -3.20 0.41 22.82
N THR A 197 -4.53 0.36 22.93
CA THR A 197 -5.21 0.20 24.22
C THR A 197 -4.82 -1.10 24.90
N LYS A 198 -4.73 -2.20 24.14
CA LYS A 198 -4.30 -3.49 24.68
C LYS A 198 -2.84 -3.44 25.14
N TYR A 199 -1.96 -2.77 24.40
CA TYR A 199 -0.56 -2.58 24.80
C TYR A 199 -0.45 -1.85 26.14
N VAL A 200 -1.20 -0.76 26.32
CA VAL A 200 -1.22 0.01 27.58
C VAL A 200 -1.72 -0.86 28.74
N GLU A 201 -2.79 -1.63 28.55
CA GLU A 201 -3.30 -2.54 29.58
C GLU A 201 -2.29 -3.66 29.89
N ASP A 202 -1.66 -4.25 28.88
CA ASP A 202 -0.64 -5.28 29.05
C ASP A 202 0.56 -4.72 29.86
N GLU A 203 1.04 -3.51 29.57
CA GLU A 203 2.12 -2.85 30.35
C GLU A 203 1.69 -2.60 31.80
N ARG A 204 0.46 -2.11 32.01
CA ARG A 204 -0.10 -1.85 33.34
C ARG A 204 -0.19 -3.11 34.19
N LEU A 205 -0.59 -4.24 33.59
CA LEU A 205 -0.70 -5.53 34.26
C LEU A 205 0.66 -6.22 34.46
N SER A 206 1.61 -5.99 33.55
CA SER A 206 2.94 -6.61 33.58
C SER A 206 3.87 -6.01 34.65
N GLY A 207 3.61 -4.77 35.08
CA GLY A 207 4.32 -4.12 36.17
C GLY A 207 5.81 -3.92 35.85
N LYS A 208 6.69 -4.73 36.44
CA LYS A 208 8.15 -4.67 36.21
C LYS A 208 8.66 -5.69 35.19
N CYS A 209 7.83 -6.64 34.77
CA CYS A 209 8.23 -7.62 33.77
C CYS A 209 8.15 -6.99 32.38
N PRO A 210 9.19 -7.11 31.54
CA PRO A 210 9.11 -6.63 30.16
C PRO A 210 8.10 -7.46 29.36
N LEU A 211 7.28 -6.79 28.55
CA LEU A 211 6.34 -7.47 27.67
C LEU A 211 7.06 -8.32 26.60
N PRO A 212 6.39 -9.36 26.05
CA PRO A 212 6.95 -10.19 25.00
C PRO A 212 7.43 -9.36 23.81
N ARG A 213 8.59 -9.72 23.25
CA ARG A 213 9.19 -9.00 22.10
C ARG A 213 8.23 -8.87 20.91
N ALA A 214 7.40 -9.89 20.66
CA ALA A 214 6.38 -9.86 19.62
C ALA A 214 5.38 -8.70 19.81
N ARG A 215 4.94 -8.46 21.06
CA ARG A 215 4.03 -7.35 21.41
C ARG A 215 4.70 -5.98 21.20
N LEU A 216 5.98 -5.85 21.54
CA LEU A 216 6.75 -4.61 21.31
C LEU A 216 6.92 -4.29 19.82
N VAL A 217 7.13 -5.32 19.00
CA VAL A 217 7.24 -5.18 17.53
C VAL A 217 5.89 -4.81 16.92
N GLU A 218 4.82 -5.51 17.29
CA GLU A 218 3.46 -5.20 16.84
C GLU A 218 3.10 -3.74 17.14
N MET A 219 3.39 -3.29 18.37
CA MET A 219 3.16 -1.91 18.78
C MET A 219 3.99 -0.91 17.97
N SER A 220 5.28 -1.17 17.74
CA SER A 220 6.13 -0.30 16.91
C SER A 220 5.62 -0.21 15.48
N SER A 221 5.15 -1.31 14.89
CA SER A 221 4.58 -1.33 13.54
C SER A 221 3.27 -0.55 13.45
N VAL A 222 2.38 -0.70 14.44
CA VAL A 222 1.13 0.08 14.51
C VAL A 222 1.42 1.58 14.62
N LEU A 223 2.37 1.98 15.48
CA LEU A 223 2.78 3.37 15.61
C LEU A 223 3.32 3.93 14.27
N LYS A 224 4.18 3.18 13.56
CA LYS A 224 4.67 3.59 12.24
C LYS A 224 3.52 3.75 11.23
N ALA A 225 2.56 2.82 11.22
CA ALA A 225 1.40 2.90 10.33
C ALA A 225 0.55 4.15 10.63
N ILE A 226 0.35 4.50 11.91
CA ILE A 226 -0.36 5.73 12.31
C ILE A 226 0.42 6.97 11.87
N ALA A 227 1.75 7.01 12.06
CA ALA A 227 2.57 8.14 11.61
C ALA A 227 2.44 8.36 10.09
N THR A 228 2.49 7.28 9.31
CA THR A 228 2.27 7.32 7.86
C THR A 228 0.86 7.76 7.49
N LEU A 229 -0.16 7.32 8.24
CA LEU A 229 -1.54 7.76 8.07
C LEU A 229 -1.69 9.26 8.30
N LEU A 230 -1.12 9.78 9.39
CA LEU A 230 -1.15 11.21 9.71
C LEU A 230 -0.45 12.06 8.65
N LYS A 231 0.73 11.62 8.18
CA LYS A 231 1.43 12.28 7.06
C LYS A 231 0.58 12.34 5.80
N SER A 232 -0.14 11.25 5.50
CA SER A 232 -1.03 11.19 4.34
C SER A 232 -2.24 12.11 4.50
N LEU A 233 -2.87 12.10 5.70
CA LEU A 233 -3.98 12.99 6.05
C LEU A 233 -3.60 14.47 5.94
N LYS A 234 -2.38 14.84 6.32
CA LYS A 234 -1.87 16.21 6.22
C LYS A 234 -1.64 16.67 4.78
N LYS A 235 -1.25 15.75 3.89
CA LYS A 235 -1.04 16.04 2.46
C LYS A 235 -2.37 16.14 1.70
N ALA A 236 -3.43 15.54 2.23
CA ALA A 236 -4.75 15.59 1.63
C ALA A 236 -5.42 16.97 1.81
N PRO A 237 -6.21 17.44 0.83
CA PRO A 237 -7.09 18.58 1.02
C PRO A 237 -8.05 18.31 2.19
N LYS A 238 -8.18 19.26 3.12
CA LYS A 238 -9.01 19.09 4.34
C LYS A 238 -10.48 18.77 4.02
N GLU A 239 -10.96 19.24 2.88
CA GLU A 239 -12.32 19.03 2.36
C GLU A 239 -12.59 17.56 1.98
N ASN A 240 -11.56 16.84 1.56
CA ASN A 240 -11.67 15.44 1.13
C ASN A 240 -11.58 14.45 2.29
N VAL A 241 -11.19 14.93 3.48
CA VAL A 241 -11.07 14.08 4.67
C VAL A 241 -12.30 14.25 5.53
N GLU A 242 -13.01 13.15 5.72
CA GLU A 242 -14.27 13.21 6.43
C GLU A 242 -14.13 13.48 7.93
N PRO A 243 -15.14 14.12 8.54
CA PRO A 243 -15.13 14.42 9.97
C PRO A 243 -14.95 13.19 10.87
N ASN A 244 -15.46 12.03 10.46
CA ASN A 244 -15.34 10.79 11.24
C ASN A 244 -13.91 10.25 11.29
N VAL A 245 -13.14 10.39 10.20
CA VAL A 245 -11.73 9.99 10.16
C VAL A 245 -10.93 10.88 11.12
N TRP A 246 -11.13 12.20 11.04
CA TRP A 246 -10.54 13.15 12.00
C TRP A 246 -10.91 12.82 13.45
N SER A 247 -12.18 12.56 13.72
CA SER A 247 -12.65 12.19 15.07
C SER A 247 -11.95 10.94 15.60
N LYS A 248 -11.76 9.91 14.75
CA LYS A 248 -11.06 8.68 15.15
C LYS A 248 -9.57 8.89 15.37
N VAL A 249 -8.92 9.67 14.51
CA VAL A 249 -7.52 10.05 14.67
C VAL A 249 -7.30 10.80 15.97
N ILE A 250 -8.12 11.83 16.25
CA ILE A 250 -8.04 12.61 17.51
C ILE A 250 -8.24 11.70 18.72
N LYS A 251 -9.14 10.71 18.64
CA LYS A 251 -9.37 9.74 19.73
C LYS A 251 -8.21 8.79 20.00
N LEU A 252 -7.24 8.65 19.09
CA LEU A 252 -6.01 7.89 19.37
C LEU A 252 -5.08 8.62 20.32
N TYR A 253 -5.14 9.96 20.37
CA TYR A 253 -4.18 10.79 21.09
C TYR A 253 -4.03 10.43 22.59
N PRO A 254 -5.11 10.26 23.38
CA PRO A 254 -4.97 9.89 24.79
C PRO A 254 -4.22 8.56 24.99
N ALA A 255 -4.57 7.53 24.20
CA ALA A 255 -3.94 6.22 24.28
C ALA A 255 -2.45 6.25 23.86
N LEU A 256 -2.10 7.11 22.90
CA LEU A 256 -0.70 7.35 22.51
C LEU A 256 0.09 8.02 23.63
N VAL A 257 -0.50 8.99 24.34
CA VAL A 257 0.15 9.63 25.49
C VAL A 257 0.43 8.62 26.60
N GLU A 258 -0.49 7.69 26.87
CA GLU A 258 -0.28 6.63 27.87
C GLU A 258 0.91 5.73 27.52
N CYS A 259 1.19 5.51 26.24
CA CYS A 259 2.33 4.73 25.77
C CYS A 259 3.70 5.37 26.04
N THR A 260 3.76 6.66 26.44
CA THR A 260 5.03 7.34 26.75
C THR A 260 5.75 6.75 27.96
N THR A 261 5.01 6.02 28.80
CA THR A 261 5.53 5.29 29.96
C THR A 261 6.25 4.00 29.59
N SER A 262 6.17 3.57 28.33
CA SER A 262 6.82 2.34 27.84
C SER A 262 8.35 2.40 28.02
N PRO A 263 8.97 1.36 28.62
CA PRO A 263 10.41 1.27 28.76
C PRO A 263 11.14 0.85 27.46
N SER A 264 10.39 0.50 26.40
CA SER A 264 10.96 -0.03 25.16
C SER A 264 11.45 1.08 24.21
N PRO A 265 12.76 1.16 23.90
CA PRO A 265 13.29 2.24 23.07
C PRO A 265 12.74 2.23 21.63
N HIS A 266 12.38 1.06 21.11
CA HIS A 266 11.78 0.93 19.77
C HIS A 266 10.36 1.50 19.71
N VAL A 267 9.57 1.23 20.76
CA VAL A 267 8.22 1.79 20.93
C VAL A 267 8.34 3.30 21.16
N SER A 268 9.21 3.74 22.07
CA SER A 268 9.40 5.17 22.35
C SER A 268 9.84 5.96 21.10
N LYS A 269 10.72 5.41 20.25
CA LYS A 269 11.12 6.05 18.99
C LYS A 269 9.92 6.22 18.05
N SER A 270 9.19 5.14 17.79
CA SER A 270 8.05 5.16 16.87
C SER A 270 6.92 6.05 17.42
N LEU A 271 6.74 6.07 18.74
CA LEU A 271 5.75 6.91 19.42
C LEU A 271 6.08 8.40 19.27
N ARG A 272 7.35 8.79 19.44
CA ARG A 272 7.77 10.17 19.19
C ARG A 272 7.45 10.61 17.76
N ASP A 273 7.73 9.77 16.78
CA ASP A 273 7.44 10.08 15.38
C ASP A 273 5.94 10.34 15.16
N VAL A 274 5.05 9.53 15.78
CA VAL A 274 3.60 9.74 15.74
C VAL A 274 3.18 11.04 16.44
N LEU A 275 3.68 11.29 17.65
CA LEU A 275 3.31 12.47 18.43
C LEU A 275 3.73 13.77 17.73
N HIS A 276 4.87 13.77 17.03
CA HIS A 276 5.28 14.90 16.19
C HIS A 276 4.29 15.16 15.05
N GLU A 277 3.72 14.12 14.43
CA GLU A 277 2.70 14.30 13.39
C GLU A 277 1.37 14.82 13.96
N PHE A 278 1.05 14.52 15.22
CA PHE A 278 -0.13 15.07 15.91
C PHE A 278 0.00 16.57 16.24
N CYS A 279 1.21 17.08 16.41
CA CYS A 279 1.46 18.50 16.73
C CYS A 279 0.76 19.43 15.72
N ASP A 280 0.80 19.08 14.44
CA ASP A 280 0.20 19.88 13.37
C ASP A 280 -1.34 19.80 13.33
N LEU A 281 -1.93 18.81 14.00
CA LEU A 281 -3.39 18.68 14.16
C LEU A 281 -3.93 19.52 15.33
N LEU A 282 -3.05 19.98 16.22
CA LEU A 282 -3.40 20.78 17.40
C LEU A 282 -3.33 22.30 17.10
N ALA A 283 -3.55 22.70 15.84
CA ALA A 283 -3.53 24.10 15.43
C ALA A 283 -4.83 24.83 15.86
N PRO A 284 -4.75 26.09 16.32
CA PRO A 284 -5.93 26.90 16.58
C PRO A 284 -6.73 27.10 15.27
N PRO A 285 -8.07 27.21 15.34
CA PRO A 285 -8.88 27.49 14.15
C PRO A 285 -8.40 28.80 13.51
N SER A 286 -8.05 28.77 12.22
CA SER A 286 -7.68 29.99 11.50
C SER A 286 -8.83 30.99 11.58
N PRO A 287 -8.58 32.26 11.96
CA PRO A 287 -9.61 33.27 11.97
C PRO A 287 -10.18 33.37 10.56
N ALA A 288 -11.50 33.15 10.43
CA ALA A 288 -12.19 33.33 9.17
C ALA A 288 -11.82 34.71 8.61
N SER A 289 -11.33 34.77 7.38
CA SER A 289 -11.13 36.03 6.68
C SER A 289 -12.49 36.69 6.56
N VAL A 290 -12.82 37.57 7.50
CA VAL A 290 -13.98 38.45 7.41
C VAL A 290 -13.67 39.40 6.27
N SER A 291 -14.07 39.03 5.05
CA SER A 291 -14.17 39.94 3.93
C SER A 291 -15.32 40.90 4.24
N ASN A 292 -15.06 41.91 5.07
CA ASN A 292 -15.93 43.07 5.15
C ASN A 292 -15.78 43.83 3.84
N GLY A 293 -16.71 43.54 2.93
CA GLY A 293 -16.93 44.27 1.70
C GLY A 293 -17.15 45.75 1.98
N ARG A 294 -16.53 46.56 1.12
CA ARG A 294 -16.57 48.01 1.09
C ARG A 294 -17.87 48.50 0.49
#